data_AF-A0A7R9YYM9-F1
#
_entry.id   AF-A0A7R9YYM9-F1
#
_cell.length_a   1.000
_cell.length_b   1.000
_cell.length_c   1.000
_cell.angle_alpha   90.00
_cell.angle_beta   90.00
_cell.angle_gamma   90.00
#
_symmetry.space_group_name_H-M   'P 1'
#
loop_
_entity.id
_entity.type
_entity.pdbx_description
1 polymer ?
#
loop_
_entity_poly.entity_id
_entity_poly.type
_entity_poly.pdbx_seq_one_letter_code
_entity_poly.pdbx_strand_id
1 'polypeptide(L)'
;MTLNDASVTMRKEHSEALGPGFRAGFLGMLHMEVFMQRLEQEYGASVVTTSPTVTYLLDFGDGEDYVELDRPSDYPLDRKVREILEPTVVATVIGPNRYLGKVLTLLSQRR
;
A
#
# COMPACT_ATOMS: atom_id res chain seq x y z
N MET A 1 -12.81 -7.26 14.35
CA MET A 1 -11.48 -6.70 14.66
C MET A 1 -11.38 -5.19 14.38
N THR A 2 -11.96 -4.67 13.30
CA THR A 2 -12.03 -3.22 12.97
C THR A 2 -12.75 -2.35 14.00
N LEU A 3 -13.59 -2.93 14.87
CA LEU A 3 -14.18 -2.23 16.02
C LEU A 3 -13.15 -1.85 17.10
N ASN A 4 -12.07 -2.64 17.23
CA ASN A 4 -11.03 -2.41 18.22
C ASN A 4 -9.86 -1.61 17.64
N ASP A 5 -9.77 -1.51 16.32
CA ASP A 5 -8.71 -0.80 15.62
C ASP A 5 -9.32 0.18 14.60
N ALA A 6 -9.40 1.45 15.01
CA ALA A 6 -9.96 2.53 14.21
C ALA A 6 -9.05 2.95 13.03
N SER A 7 -7.81 2.47 12.98
CA SER A 7 -6.86 2.81 11.92
C SER A 7 -6.95 1.89 10.71
N VAL A 8 -7.60 0.73 10.86
CA VAL A 8 -7.83 -0.22 9.77
C VAL A 8 -9.08 0.18 8.99
N THR A 9 -8.92 0.51 7.72
CA THR A 9 -10.04 0.70 6.79
C THR A 9 -10.28 -0.59 6.03
N MET A 10 -11.54 -0.96 5.78
CA MET A 10 -11.87 -2.14 4.98
C MET A 10 -12.94 -1.84 3.95
N ARG A 11 -12.75 -2.35 2.74
CA ARG A 11 -13.73 -2.31 1.65
C ARG A 11 -13.84 -3.70 1.04
N LYS A 12 -15.05 -4.12 0.68
CA LYS A 12 -15.25 -5.39 -0.04
C LYS A 12 -14.65 -5.28 -1.43
N GLU A 13 -13.91 -6.29 -1.85
CA GLU A 13 -13.31 -6.34 -3.18
C GLU A 13 -13.50 -7.72 -3.79
N HIS A 14 -13.55 -7.78 -5.12
CA HIS A 14 -13.58 -9.03 -5.87
C HIS A 14 -12.35 -9.11 -6.77
N SER A 15 -11.58 -10.18 -6.61
CA SER A 15 -10.45 -10.52 -7.47
C SER A 15 -10.86 -11.59 -8.47
N GLU A 16 -10.45 -11.46 -9.73
CA GLU A 16 -10.68 -12.51 -10.74
C GLU A 16 -9.99 -13.84 -10.38
N ALA A 17 -8.85 -13.77 -9.69
CA ALA A 17 -8.06 -14.95 -9.33
C ALA A 17 -8.43 -15.55 -7.97
N LEU A 18 -8.69 -14.70 -6.97
CA LEU A 18 -8.91 -15.13 -5.58
C LEU A 18 -10.40 -15.09 -5.16
N GLY A 19 -11.28 -14.58 -6.02
CA GLY A 19 -12.70 -14.43 -5.73
C GLY A 19 -12.98 -13.29 -4.75
N PRO A 20 -14.05 -13.40 -3.93
CA PRO A 20 -14.46 -12.36 -3.00
C PRO A 20 -13.48 -12.24 -1.83
N GLY A 21 -13.11 -11.00 -1.51
CA GLY A 21 -12.20 -10.68 -0.41
C GLY A 21 -12.41 -9.26 0.12
N PHE A 22 -11.40 -8.76 0.82
CA PHE A 22 -11.39 -7.43 1.39
C PHE A 22 -10.10 -6.70 1.02
N ARG A 23 -10.23 -5.43 0.64
CA ARG A 23 -9.14 -4.47 0.67
C ARG A 23 -9.07 -3.89 2.07
N ALA A 24 -7.94 -4.08 2.73
CA ALA A 24 -7.67 -3.50 4.03
C ALA A 24 -6.54 -2.47 3.93
N GLY A 25 -6.77 -1.26 4.43
CA GLY A 25 -5.78 -0.20 4.56
C GLY A 25 -5.11 -0.25 5.92
N PHE A 26 -3.78 -0.14 5.94
CA PHE A 26 -2.97 -0.19 7.17
C PHE A 26 -1.99 0.97 7.21
N LEU A 27 -1.64 1.41 8.42
CA LEU A 27 -0.59 2.42 8.66
C LEU A 27 0.83 1.99 8.25
N GLY A 28 1.05 0.71 7.95
CA GLY A 28 2.35 0.19 7.52
C GLY A 28 2.43 -1.33 7.58
N MET A 29 3.58 -1.87 7.16
CA MET A 29 3.79 -3.33 7.07
C MET A 29 3.67 -4.02 8.43
N LEU A 30 4.26 -3.46 9.50
CA LEU A 30 4.16 -4.05 10.83
C LEU A 30 2.72 -4.08 11.34
N HIS A 31 1.96 -3.01 11.10
CA HIS A 31 0.56 -2.94 11.50
C HIS A 31 -0.26 -4.04 10.79
N MET A 32 -0.02 -4.23 9.49
CA MET A 32 -0.60 -5.31 8.71
C MET A 32 -0.25 -6.69 9.27
N GLU A 33 1.03 -6.96 9.56
CA GLU A 33 1.50 -8.25 10.12
C GLU A 33 0.85 -8.57 11.46
N VAL A 34 0.83 -7.60 12.39
CA VAL A 34 0.19 -7.78 13.70
C VAL A 34 -1.31 -8.04 13.55
N PHE A 35 -1.99 -7.31 12.66
CA PHE A 35 -3.41 -7.50 12.42
C PHE A 35 -3.73 -8.90 11.87
N MET A 36 -2.92 -9.38 10.91
CA MET A 36 -3.06 -10.71 10.32
C MET A 36 -2.83 -11.82 11.36
N GLN A 37 -1.74 -11.70 12.14
CA GLN A 37 -1.44 -12.68 13.19
C GLN A 37 -2.58 -12.78 14.21
N ARG A 38 -3.17 -11.64 14.60
CA ARG A 38 -4.31 -11.63 15.52
C ARG A 38 -5.57 -12.23 14.90
N LEU A 39 -5.83 -12.03 13.60
CA LEU A 39 -6.95 -12.70 12.92
C LEU A 39 -6.82 -14.22 12.97
N GLU A 40 -5.62 -14.74 12.74
CA GLU A 40 -5.34 -16.17 12.83
C GLU A 40 -5.47 -16.68 14.28
N GLN A 41 -4.88 -15.98 15.24
CA GLN A 41 -4.82 -16.43 16.64
C GLN A 41 -6.15 -16.26 17.40
N GLU A 42 -6.85 -15.13 17.22
CA GLU A 42 -8.07 -14.82 17.98
C GLU A 42 -9.33 -15.39 17.32
N TYR A 43 -9.33 -15.55 15.99
CA TYR A 43 -10.53 -15.92 15.23
C TYR A 43 -10.34 -17.19 14.38
N GLY A 44 -9.15 -17.80 14.36
CA GLY A 44 -8.89 -19.02 13.58
C GLY A 44 -9.02 -18.81 12.06
N ALA A 45 -8.95 -17.57 11.59
CA ALA A 45 -9.16 -17.24 10.19
C ALA A 45 -7.85 -17.43 9.40
N SER A 46 -7.82 -18.37 8.46
CA SER A 46 -6.71 -18.53 7.52
C SER A 46 -6.85 -17.50 6.40
N VAL A 47 -5.98 -16.48 6.38
CA VAL A 47 -6.06 -15.37 5.43
C VAL A 47 -4.95 -15.46 4.39
N VAL A 48 -5.30 -15.36 3.10
CA VAL A 48 -4.33 -15.22 2.01
C VAL A 48 -4.20 -13.75 1.67
N THR A 49 -2.96 -13.26 1.60
CA THR A 49 -2.67 -11.83 1.49
C THR A 49 -1.86 -11.58 0.22
N THR A 50 -2.20 -10.50 -0.49
CA THR A 50 -1.47 -10.06 -1.67
C THR A 50 -0.35 -9.11 -1.25
N SER A 51 0.59 -8.85 -2.16
CA SER A 51 1.61 -7.84 -1.92
C SER A 51 0.96 -6.47 -1.66
N PRO A 52 1.41 -5.74 -0.62
CA PRO A 52 0.85 -4.44 -0.31
C PRO A 52 1.17 -3.47 -1.45
N THR A 53 0.18 -2.66 -1.82
CA THR A 53 0.29 -1.62 -2.83
C THR A 53 0.02 -0.26 -2.21
N VAL A 54 0.64 0.78 -2.79
CA VAL A 54 0.36 2.17 -2.42
C VAL A 54 -0.73 2.76 -3.32
N THR A 55 -1.47 3.75 -2.81
CA THR A 55 -2.41 4.54 -3.61
C THR A 55 -1.64 5.58 -4.41
N TYR A 56 -1.89 5.62 -5.72
CA TYR A 56 -1.32 6.63 -6.62
C TYR A 56 -2.31 7.77 -6.83
N LEU A 57 -1.82 8.94 -7.23
CA LEU A 57 -2.65 10.06 -7.64
C LEU A 57 -2.42 10.36 -9.12
N LEU A 58 -3.51 10.52 -9.87
CA LEU A 58 -3.48 10.87 -11.29
C LEU A 58 -3.80 12.35 -11.48
N ASP A 59 -2.95 13.05 -12.23
CA ASP A 59 -3.20 14.40 -12.74
C ASP A 59 -3.48 14.34 -14.24
N PHE A 60 -4.59 14.92 -14.67
CA PHE A 60 -4.99 15.01 -16.07
C PHE A 60 -4.67 16.36 -16.72
N GLY A 61 -4.22 17.35 -15.94
CA GLY A 61 -3.75 18.64 -16.44
C GLY A 61 -4.85 19.62 -16.86
N ASP A 62 -6.12 19.32 -16.60
CA ASP A 62 -7.29 20.19 -16.84
C ASP A 62 -7.67 21.06 -15.65
N GLY A 63 -6.87 21.04 -14.57
CA GLY A 63 -7.08 21.85 -13.37
C GLY A 63 -8.13 21.27 -12.42
N GLU A 64 -8.61 20.05 -12.68
CA GLU A 64 -9.42 19.28 -11.73
C GLU A 64 -8.58 18.66 -10.61
N ASP A 65 -9.25 18.24 -9.55
CA ASP A 65 -8.62 17.56 -8.41
C ASP A 65 -8.00 16.21 -8.83
N TYR A 66 -6.93 15.82 -8.12
CA TYR A 66 -6.27 14.54 -8.31
C TYR A 66 -7.24 13.38 -8.13
N VAL A 67 -7.13 12.37 -9.00
CA VAL A 67 -7.91 11.13 -8.89
C VAL A 67 -7.06 10.04 -8.23
N GLU A 68 -7.59 9.45 -7.17
CA GLU A 68 -6.97 8.31 -6.49
C GLU A 68 -7.04 7.04 -7.35
N LEU A 69 -5.89 6.40 -7.55
CA LEU A 69 -5.76 5.13 -8.22
C LEU A 69 -5.26 4.06 -7.24
N ASP A 70 -6.20 3.27 -6.75
CA ASP A 70 -5.93 2.16 -5.82
C ASP A 70 -5.53 0.86 -6.51
N ARG A 71 -5.91 0.70 -7.78
CA ARG A 71 -5.69 -0.51 -8.57
C ARG A 71 -5.14 -0.18 -9.94
N PRO A 72 -4.10 -0.88 -10.41
CA PRO A 72 -3.62 -0.73 -11.77
C PRO A 72 -4.68 -1.00 -12.85
N SER A 73 -5.67 -1.87 -12.56
CA SER A 73 -6.78 -2.17 -13.46
C SER A 73 -7.73 -1.00 -13.69
N ASP A 74 -7.79 -0.08 -12.73
CA ASP A 74 -8.71 1.06 -12.76
C ASP A 74 -8.07 2.26 -13.48
N TYR A 75 -6.92 2.05 -14.12
CA TYR A 75 -6.23 3.08 -14.87
C TYR A 75 -7.11 3.53 -16.06
N PRO A 76 -7.41 4.83 -16.20
CA PRO A 76 -8.26 5.32 -17.28
C PRO A 76 -7.52 5.22 -18.62
N LEU A 77 -8.07 4.41 -19.53
CA LEU A 77 -7.54 4.24 -20.89
C LEU A 77 -8.11 5.28 -21.87
N ASP A 78 -9.19 5.94 -21.47
CA ASP A 78 -9.97 6.90 -22.25
C ASP A 78 -9.53 8.36 -22.04
N ARG A 79 -8.79 8.65 -20.97
CA ARG A 79 -8.28 9.99 -20.65
C ARG A 79 -6.74 9.99 -20.65
N LYS A 80 -6.15 11.05 -21.20
CA LYS A 80 -4.69 11.22 -21.19
C LYS A 80 -4.24 11.69 -19.82
N VAL A 81 -3.50 10.86 -19.11
CA VAL A 81 -2.84 11.23 -17.86
C VAL A 81 -1.60 12.07 -18.17
N ARG A 82 -1.45 13.20 -17.47
CA ARG A 82 -0.31 14.09 -17.57
C ARG A 82 0.80 13.61 -16.64
N GLU A 83 0.47 13.39 -15.36
CA GLU A 83 1.43 13.00 -14.32
C GLU A 83 0.81 11.93 -13.40
N ILE A 84 1.64 11.00 -12.94
CA ILE A 84 1.28 9.98 -11.94
C ILE A 84 2.16 10.25 -10.73
N LEU A 85 1.55 10.47 -9.58
CA LEU A 85 2.23 10.75 -8.34
C LEU A 85 2.16 9.53 -7.42
N GLU A 86 3.30 9.18 -6.84
CA GLU A 86 3.41 8.12 -5.83
C GLU A 86 3.75 8.72 -4.45
N PRO A 87 3.28 8.10 -3.36
CA PRO A 87 3.60 8.57 -2.03
C PRO A 87 5.08 8.35 -1.72
N THR A 88 5.80 9.45 -1.50
CA THR A 88 7.22 9.43 -1.10
C THR A 88 7.36 9.69 0.39
N VAL A 89 8.34 9.04 1.03
CA VAL A 89 8.63 9.22 2.46
C VAL A 89 10.04 9.73 2.69
N VAL A 90 10.22 10.55 3.72
CA VAL A 90 11.54 10.94 4.21
C VAL A 90 11.97 9.93 5.28
N ALA A 91 12.91 9.05 4.93
CA ALA A 91 13.43 8.03 5.83
C ALA A 91 14.71 8.51 6.53
N THR A 92 14.81 8.27 7.85
CA THR A 92 16.04 8.50 8.62
C THR A 92 16.67 7.16 8.99
N VAL A 93 17.92 6.94 8.59
CA VAL A 93 18.66 5.70 8.89
C VAL A 93 19.81 6.01 9.85
N ILE A 94 19.81 5.35 11.01
CA ILE A 94 20.86 5.48 12.02
C ILE A 94 21.55 4.13 12.16
N GLY A 95 22.87 4.11 12.01
CA GLY A 95 23.64 2.88 12.16
C GLY A 95 25.15 3.10 12.14
N PRO A 96 25.94 2.04 12.40
CA PRO A 96 27.39 2.13 12.38
C PRO A 96 27.96 2.54 11.03
N ASN A 97 28.96 3.42 11.02
CA ASN A 97 29.58 3.97 9.80
C ASN A 97 30.10 2.90 8.83
N ARG A 98 30.54 1.74 9.33
CA ARG A 98 31.01 0.60 8.51
C ARG A 98 29.99 0.11 7.47
N TYR A 99 28.70 0.40 7.63
CA TYR A 99 27.65 0.00 6.69
C TYR A 99 27.20 1.10 5.74
N LEU A 100 27.70 2.34 5.88
CA LEU A 100 27.23 3.50 5.12
C LEU A 100 27.21 3.25 3.62
N GLY A 101 28.30 2.74 3.05
CA GLY A 101 28.38 2.45 1.61
C GLY A 101 27.33 1.45 1.13
N LYS A 102 27.11 0.36 1.89
CA LYS A 102 26.10 -0.65 1.55
C LYS A 102 24.68 -0.09 1.63
N VAL A 103 24.41 0.74 2.64
CA VAL A 103 23.11 1.41 2.80
C VAL A 103 22.84 2.37 1.65
N LEU A 104 23.81 3.19 1.27
CA LEU A 104 23.66 4.13 0.14
C LEU A 104 23.43 3.40 -1.19
N THR A 105 24.14 2.31 -1.45
CA THR A 105 23.90 1.47 -2.64
C THR A 105 22.49 0.89 -2.64
N LEU A 106 22.02 0.38 -1.49
CA LEU A 106 20.67 -0.15 -1.37
C LEU A 106 19.60 0.92 -1.63
N LEU A 107 19.76 2.11 -1.06
CA LEU A 107 18.83 3.23 -1.26
C LEU A 107 18.82 3.71 -2.71
N SER A 108 19.98 3.73 -3.39
CA SER A 108 20.05 4.12 -4.79
C SER A 108 19.37 3.13 -5.74
N GLN A 109 19.27 1.85 -5.36
CA GLN A 109 18.60 0.81 -6.16
C GLN A 109 17.08 0.82 -5.98
N ARG A 110 16.58 1.42 -4.89
CA ARG A 110 15.16 1.50 -4.56
C ARG A 110 14.72 2.95 -4.72
N ARG A 111 14.43 3.34 -5.97
CA ARG A 111 13.71 4.57 -6.32
C ARG A 111 12.27 4.21 -6.57
#